data_AF-A0A5K4F5U8-F1
#
_entry.id   AF-A0A5K4F5U8-F1
#
_cell.length_a   1.000
_cell.length_b   1.000
_cell.length_c   1.000
_cell.angle_alpha   90.00
_cell.angle_beta   90.00
_cell.angle_gamma   90.00
#
_symmetry.space_group_name_H-M   'P 1'
#
loop_
_entity.id
_entity.type
_entity.pdbx_description
1 polymer ?
#
loop_
_entity_poly.entity_id
_entity_poly.type
_entity_poly.pdbx_seq_one_letter_code
_entity_poly.pdbx_strand_id
1 'polypeptide(L)'
;MSLEIINTVDKLTLSDQIEQEKISLNLLRQTNCKLEESIDILEDQLASIEDEDNEWKTRYLIQKEMNDYYKRAFFFCDQQIPKAKALQRTINRAVRRGSKLSSYMDLDEDSVQELEDYRTYIIKLCRELESRIDQEGKKSNI
;
A
#
# COMPACT_ATOMS: atom_id res chain seq x y z
N MET A 1 -6.78 77.08 -37.11
CA MET A 1 -6.50 75.65 -37.35
C MET A 1 -7.55 75.15 -38.33
N SER A 2 -7.17 74.67 -39.53
CA SER A 2 -8.15 74.23 -40.52
C SER A 2 -8.84 72.94 -40.06
N LEU A 3 -10.12 72.76 -40.42
CA LEU A 3 -10.88 71.53 -40.16
C LEU A 3 -10.16 70.26 -40.63
N GLU A 4 -9.38 70.38 -41.72
CA GLU A 4 -8.55 69.29 -42.24
C GLU A 4 -7.47 68.85 -41.25
N ILE A 5 -6.80 69.79 -40.57
CA ILE A 5 -5.77 69.47 -39.56
C ILE A 5 -6.40 68.73 -38.37
N ILE A 6 -7.57 69.18 -37.91
CA ILE A 6 -8.31 68.54 -36.80
C ILE A 6 -8.67 67.09 -37.19
N ASN A 7 -9.26 66.90 -38.37
CA ASN A 7 -9.61 65.57 -38.86
C ASN A 7 -8.39 64.64 -39.04
N THR A 8 -7.22 65.17 -39.40
CA THR A 8 -5.98 64.37 -39.48
C THR A 8 -5.47 63.97 -38.11
N VAL A 9 -5.50 64.87 -37.12
CA VAL A 9 -5.10 64.58 -35.74
C VAL A 9 -6.03 63.52 -35.14
N ASP A 10 -7.35 63.65 -35.32
CA ASP A 10 -8.33 62.67 -34.84
C ASP A 10 -8.17 61.29 -35.49
N LYS A 11 -7.76 61.23 -36.76
CA LYS A 11 -7.43 59.96 -37.44
C LYS A 11 -6.16 59.32 -36.88
N LEU A 12 -5.14 60.12 -36.58
CA LEU A 12 -3.89 59.62 -36.00
C LEU A 12 -4.13 59.09 -34.58
N THR A 13 -4.86 59.83 -33.73
CA THR A 13 -5.19 59.38 -32.37
C THR A 13 -6.02 58.09 -32.38
N LEU A 14 -6.98 57.98 -33.29
CA LEU A 14 -7.76 56.74 -33.48
C LEU A 14 -6.87 55.58 -33.97
N SER A 15 -5.93 55.86 -34.88
CA SER A 15 -4.97 54.84 -35.36
C SER A 15 -4.09 54.31 -34.23
N ASP A 16 -3.57 55.20 -33.38
CA ASP A 16 -2.75 54.83 -32.22
C ASP A 16 -3.57 54.00 -31.21
N GLN A 17 -4.83 54.36 -30.96
CA GLN A 17 -5.74 53.59 -30.10
C GLN A 17 -5.98 52.18 -30.66
N ILE A 18 -6.24 52.06 -31.96
CA ILE A 18 -6.42 50.76 -32.63
C ILE A 18 -5.16 49.91 -32.53
N GLU A 19 -3.96 50.50 -32.64
CA GLU A 19 -2.70 49.78 -32.49
C GLU A 19 -2.51 49.29 -31.05
N GLN A 20 -2.80 50.12 -30.05
CA GLN A 20 -2.76 49.72 -28.64
C GLN A 20 -3.74 48.58 -28.33
N GLU A 21 -4.97 48.63 -28.86
CA GLU A 21 -5.95 47.55 -28.71
C GLU A 21 -5.48 46.24 -29.35
N LYS A 22 -4.83 46.30 -30.51
CA LYS A 22 -4.24 45.11 -31.16
C LYS A 22 -3.13 44.49 -30.31
N ILE A 23 -2.28 45.31 -29.70
CA ILE A 23 -1.23 44.83 -28.78
C ILE A 23 -1.88 44.18 -27.56
N SER A 24 -2.86 44.84 -26.94
CA SER A 24 -3.60 44.31 -25.80
C SER A 24 -4.28 42.97 -26.12
N LEU A 25 -4.94 42.87 -27.28
CA LEU A 25 -5.57 41.63 -27.75
C LEU A 25 -4.54 40.50 -27.91
N ASN A 26 -3.36 40.78 -28.44
CA ASN A 26 -2.30 39.77 -28.59
C ASN A 26 -1.80 39.30 -27.22
N LEU A 27 -1.58 40.22 -26.27
CA LEU A 27 -1.20 39.88 -24.90
C LEU A 27 -2.27 39.02 -24.20
N LEU A 28 -3.55 39.36 -24.38
CA LEU A 28 -4.66 38.57 -23.85
C LEU A 28 -4.69 37.16 -24.44
N ARG A 29 -4.47 37.02 -25.76
CA ARG A 29 -4.40 35.71 -26.41
C ARG A 29 -3.24 34.87 -25.87
N GLN A 30 -2.05 35.45 -25.74
CA GLN A 30 -0.90 34.74 -25.16
C GLN A 30 -1.14 34.34 -23.71
N THR A 31 -1.79 35.20 -22.94
CA THR A 31 -2.16 34.91 -21.54
C THR A 31 -3.17 33.79 -21.48
N ASN A 32 -4.17 33.78 -22.36
CA ASN A 32 -5.17 32.72 -22.41
C ASN A 32 -4.55 31.37 -22.76
N CYS A 33 -3.65 31.30 -23.74
CA CYS A 33 -2.92 30.06 -24.07
C CYS A 33 -2.13 29.53 -22.86
N LYS A 34 -1.44 30.41 -22.12
CA LYS A 34 -0.70 29.99 -20.90
C LYS A 34 -1.62 29.52 -19.77
N LEU A 35 -2.82 30.10 -19.67
CA LEU A 35 -3.82 29.68 -18.70
C LEU A 35 -4.40 28.31 -19.06
N GLU A 36 -4.69 28.07 -20.34
CA GLU A 36 -5.11 26.75 -20.84
C GLU A 36 -4.04 25.69 -20.53
N GLU A 37 -2.76 25.94 -20.86
CA GLU A 37 -1.65 25.05 -20.50
C GLU A 37 -1.55 24.80 -18.98
N SER A 38 -1.79 25.84 -18.17
CA SER A 38 -1.75 25.72 -16.71
C SER A 38 -2.91 24.90 -16.16
N ILE A 39 -4.10 25.00 -16.78
CA ILE A 39 -5.26 24.19 -16.41
C ILE A 39 -4.99 22.73 -16.72
N ASP A 40 -4.48 22.42 -17.92
CA ASP A 40 -4.15 21.04 -18.31
C ASP A 40 -3.16 20.39 -17.32
N ILE A 41 -2.10 21.11 -16.93
CA ILE A 41 -1.13 20.63 -15.94
C ILE A 41 -1.78 20.37 -14.57
N LEU A 42 -2.68 21.24 -14.13
CA LEU A 42 -3.37 21.09 -12.84
C LEU A 42 -4.38 19.94 -12.87
N GLU A 43 -5.05 19.69 -14.00
CA GLU A 43 -5.94 18.55 -14.19
C GLU A 43 -5.16 17.23 -14.16
N ASP A 44 -4.00 17.17 -14.82
CA ASP A 44 -3.10 16.01 -14.76
C ASP A 44 -2.60 15.74 -13.33
N GLN A 45 -2.22 16.81 -12.59
CA GLN A 45 -1.80 16.69 -11.19
C GLN A 45 -2.94 16.21 -10.29
N LEU A 46 -4.16 16.69 -10.51
CA LEU A 46 -5.33 16.27 -9.76
C LEU A 46 -5.63 14.79 -10.00
N ALA A 47 -5.59 14.33 -11.26
CA ALA A 47 -5.78 12.92 -11.60
C ALA A 47 -4.72 12.01 -10.95
N SER A 48 -3.46 12.46 -10.89
CA SER A 48 -2.40 11.74 -10.19
C SER A 48 -2.65 11.61 -8.68
N ILE A 49 -3.15 12.67 -8.04
CA ILE A 49 -3.46 12.66 -6.60
C ILE A 49 -4.62 11.70 -6.30
N GLU A 50 -5.64 11.65 -7.17
CA GLU A 50 -6.77 10.73 -7.01
C GLU A 50 -6.32 9.25 -7.13
N ASP A 51 -5.35 8.95 -7.99
CA ASP A 51 -4.76 7.61 -8.09
C ASP A 51 -3.92 7.27 -6.83
N GLU A 52 -3.15 8.22 -6.31
CA GLU A 52 -2.40 8.05 -5.06
C GLU A 52 -3.33 7.79 -3.86
N ASP A 53 -4.47 8.47 -3.74
CA ASP A 53 -5.45 8.22 -2.67
C ASP A 53 -6.00 6.78 -2.75
N ASN A 54 -6.28 6.30 -3.97
CA ASN A 54 -6.69 4.92 -4.20
C ASN A 54 -5.57 3.92 -3.80
N GLU A 55 -4.32 4.22 -4.12
CA GLU A 55 -3.18 3.38 -3.76
C GLU A 55 -3.00 3.33 -2.23
N TRP A 56 -3.04 4.47 -1.54
CA TRP A 56 -2.87 4.56 -0.09
C TRP A 56 -3.98 3.83 0.65
N LYS A 57 -5.23 3.98 0.17
CA LYS A 57 -6.38 3.24 0.69
C LYS A 57 -6.21 1.74 0.50
N THR A 58 -5.72 1.29 -0.65
CA THR A 58 -5.43 -0.12 -0.93
C THR A 58 -4.34 -0.64 0.00
N ARG A 59 -3.21 0.07 0.12
CA ARG A 59 -2.10 -0.27 1.03
C ARG A 59 -2.57 -0.35 2.48
N TYR A 60 -3.40 0.59 2.92
CA TYR A 60 -3.98 0.60 4.27
C TYR A 60 -4.84 -0.64 4.53
N LEU A 61 -5.71 -1.02 3.58
CA LEU A 61 -6.57 -2.19 3.71
C LEU A 61 -5.75 -3.49 3.79
N ILE A 62 -4.73 -3.65 2.95
CA ILE A 62 -3.80 -4.79 3.01
C ILE A 62 -3.08 -4.83 4.35
N GLN A 63 -2.53 -3.70 4.81
CA GLN A 63 -1.82 -3.63 6.10
C GLN A 63 -2.75 -3.99 7.27
N LYS A 64 -4.01 -3.56 7.21
CA LYS A 64 -5.03 -3.91 8.21
C LYS A 64 -5.30 -5.41 8.22
N GLU A 65 -5.48 -6.02 7.06
CA GLU A 65 -5.68 -7.48 6.94
C GLU A 65 -4.49 -8.27 7.50
N MET A 66 -3.27 -7.88 7.14
CA MET A 66 -2.04 -8.48 7.67
C MET A 66 -1.96 -8.35 9.19
N ASN A 67 -2.27 -7.17 9.74
CA ASN A 67 -2.28 -6.95 11.19
C ASN A 67 -3.31 -7.84 11.89
N ASP A 68 -4.50 -8.02 11.32
CA ASP A 68 -5.53 -8.88 11.89
C ASP A 68 -5.16 -10.37 11.78
N TYR A 69 -4.44 -10.78 10.73
CA TYR A 69 -3.82 -12.10 10.65
C TYR A 69 -2.78 -12.30 11.76
N TYR A 70 -1.83 -11.37 11.93
CA TYR A 70 -0.79 -11.48 12.95
C TYR A 70 -1.35 -11.50 14.36
N LYS A 71 -2.36 -10.69 14.68
CA LYS A 71 -3.05 -10.75 15.99
C LYS A 71 -3.61 -12.13 16.29
N ARG A 72 -4.26 -12.77 15.31
CA ARG A 72 -4.78 -14.14 15.46
C ARG A 72 -3.66 -15.16 15.64
N ALA A 73 -2.60 -15.05 14.84
CA ALA A 73 -1.43 -15.92 14.95
C ALA A 73 -0.73 -15.80 16.32
N PHE A 74 -0.53 -14.58 16.81
CA PHE A 74 0.03 -14.33 18.14
C PHE A 74 -0.85 -14.92 19.24
N PHE A 75 -2.16 -14.68 19.19
CA PHE A 75 -3.09 -15.25 20.15
C PHE A 75 -3.04 -16.78 20.18
N PHE A 76 -3.00 -17.42 19.01
CA PHE A 76 -2.83 -18.87 18.91
C PHE A 76 -1.50 -19.33 19.54
N CYS A 77 -0.38 -18.70 19.17
CA CYS A 77 0.93 -19.02 19.73
C CYS A 77 0.97 -18.84 21.26
N ASP A 78 0.37 -17.78 21.79
CA ASP A 78 0.32 -17.48 23.23
C ASP A 78 -0.44 -18.57 24.02
N GLN A 79 -1.44 -19.20 23.39
CA GLN A 79 -2.15 -20.35 23.97
C GLN A 79 -1.36 -21.66 23.85
N GLN A 80 -0.68 -21.90 22.72
CA GLN A 80 -0.06 -23.19 22.44
C GLN A 80 1.35 -23.33 23.06
N ILE A 81 2.12 -22.25 23.15
CA ILE A 81 3.49 -22.28 23.72
C ILE A 81 3.48 -22.77 25.19
N PRO A 82 2.62 -22.28 26.09
CA PRO A 82 2.55 -22.79 27.46
C PRO A 82 2.19 -24.28 27.53
N LYS A 83 1.25 -24.74 26.67
CA LYS A 83 0.86 -26.16 26.59
C LYS A 83 2.04 -27.04 26.15
N ALA A 84 2.74 -26.64 25.09
CA ALA A 84 3.94 -27.33 24.61
C ALA A 84 5.06 -27.35 25.67
N LYS A 85 5.28 -26.23 26.39
CA LYS A 85 6.25 -26.18 27.50
C LYS A 85 5.84 -27.10 28.67
N ALA A 86 4.55 -27.17 29.01
CA ALA A 86 4.06 -28.07 30.05
C ALA A 86 4.27 -29.54 29.66
N LEU A 87 3.94 -29.89 28.42
CA LEU A 87 4.19 -31.20 27.84
C LEU A 87 5.67 -31.59 27.88
N GLN A 88 6.55 -30.68 27.44
CA GLN A 88 8.00 -30.90 27.48
C GLN A 88 8.51 -31.16 28.91
N ARG A 89 7.99 -30.43 29.91
CA ARG A 89 8.34 -30.68 31.33
C ARG A 89 7.89 -32.05 31.82
N THR A 90 6.77 -32.57 31.31
CA THR A 90 6.26 -33.91 31.63
C THR A 90 7.14 -34.99 31.00
N ILE A 91 7.49 -34.84 29.72
CA ILE A 91 8.44 -35.71 29.02
C ILE A 91 9.79 -35.76 29.76
N ASN A 92 10.36 -34.61 30.11
CA ASN A 92 11.63 -34.53 30.83
C ASN A 92 11.58 -35.15 32.24
N ARG A 93 10.39 -35.25 32.86
CA ARG A 93 10.21 -35.98 34.13
C ARG A 93 10.15 -37.48 33.90
N ALA A 94 9.47 -37.94 32.85
CA ALA A 94 9.41 -39.35 32.48
C ALA A 94 10.79 -39.93 32.16
N VAL A 95 11.54 -39.24 31.29
CA VAL A 95 12.90 -39.64 30.89
C VAL A 95 13.82 -39.73 32.11
N ARG A 96 13.81 -38.71 33.00
CA ARG A 96 14.65 -38.71 34.22
C ARG A 96 14.34 -39.85 35.17
N ARG A 97 13.10 -40.33 35.22
CA ARG A 97 12.68 -41.45 36.07
C ARG A 97 12.75 -42.80 35.36
N GLY A 98 13.28 -42.86 34.15
CA GLY A 98 13.34 -44.09 33.34
C GLY A 98 11.96 -44.71 33.05
N SER A 99 10.89 -43.92 33.16
CA SER A 99 9.52 -44.40 33.01
C SER A 99 9.01 -44.08 31.59
N LYS A 100 8.10 -44.91 31.09
CA LYS A 100 7.48 -44.69 29.78
C LYS A 100 6.68 -43.38 29.80
N LEU A 101 6.65 -42.67 28.67
CA LEU A 101 5.88 -41.43 28.55
C LEU A 101 4.38 -41.65 28.83
N SER A 102 3.87 -42.82 28.43
CA SER A 102 2.51 -43.29 28.73
C SER A 102 2.21 -43.42 30.23
N SER A 103 3.22 -43.42 31.11
CA SER A 103 3.02 -43.42 32.56
C SER A 103 2.77 -42.02 33.14
N TYR A 104 2.96 -40.96 32.34
CA TYR A 104 2.77 -39.57 32.75
C TYR A 104 1.71 -38.83 31.95
N MET A 105 1.23 -39.46 30.89
CA MET A 105 0.21 -38.93 30.05
C MET A 105 -0.72 -40.09 29.74
N ASP A 106 -2.01 -39.90 30.01
CA ASP A 106 -3.08 -40.80 29.56
C ASP A 106 -3.24 -40.63 28.04
N LEU A 107 -2.20 -40.96 27.29
CA LEU A 107 -2.21 -41.02 25.84
C LEU A 107 -2.57 -42.44 25.47
N ASP A 108 -3.77 -42.62 24.93
CA ASP A 108 -4.09 -43.78 24.13
C ASP A 108 -3.34 -43.71 22.78
N GLU A 109 -3.39 -44.82 22.04
CA GLU A 109 -2.77 -44.94 20.72
C GLU A 109 -3.31 -43.87 19.74
N ASP A 110 -4.60 -43.52 19.88
CA ASP A 110 -5.26 -42.46 19.12
C ASP A 110 -4.63 -41.09 19.38
N SER A 111 -4.35 -40.75 20.64
CA SER A 111 -3.69 -39.49 21.01
C SER A 111 -2.27 -39.39 20.45
N VAL A 112 -1.55 -40.51 20.32
CA VAL A 112 -0.23 -40.53 19.68
C VAL A 112 -0.37 -40.28 18.17
N GLN A 113 -1.36 -40.90 17.53
CA GLN A 113 -1.63 -40.70 16.12
C GLN A 113 -2.03 -39.25 15.81
N GLU A 114 -2.88 -38.64 16.63
CA GLU A 114 -3.25 -37.22 16.49
C GLU A 114 -2.03 -36.29 16.56
N LEU A 115 -1.06 -36.60 17.43
CA LEU A 115 0.19 -35.83 17.53
C LEU A 115 1.07 -35.99 16.29
N GLU A 116 1.13 -37.18 15.68
CA GLU A 116 1.86 -37.40 14.41
C GLU A 116 1.16 -36.73 13.22
N ASP A 117 -0.16 -36.74 13.17
CA ASP A 117 -0.95 -36.03 12.17
C ASP A 117 -0.73 -34.52 12.28
N TYR A 118 -0.78 -33.98 13.50
CA TYR A 118 -0.49 -32.57 13.77
C TYR A 118 0.95 -32.20 13.41
N ARG A 119 1.93 -33.05 13.73
CA ARG A 119 3.33 -32.86 13.32
C ARG A 119 3.45 -32.79 11.80
N THR A 120 2.78 -33.69 11.09
CA THR A 120 2.78 -33.72 9.62
C THR A 120 2.17 -32.45 9.03
N TYR A 121 1.06 -31.98 9.60
CA TYR A 121 0.43 -30.70 9.24
C TYR A 121 1.37 -29.51 9.42
N ILE A 122 2.06 -29.41 10.57
CA ILE A 122 3.02 -28.33 10.84
C ILE A 122 4.18 -28.36 9.85
N ILE A 123 4.73 -29.53 9.53
CA ILE A 123 5.81 -29.65 8.52
C ILE A 123 5.33 -29.15 7.16
N LYS A 124 4.11 -29.50 6.75
CA LYS A 124 3.52 -29.02 5.50
C LYS A 124 3.39 -27.49 5.51
N LEU A 125 2.88 -26.92 6.60
CA LEU A 125 2.72 -25.47 6.74
C LEU A 125 4.07 -24.74 6.69
N CYS A 126 5.11 -25.26 7.33
CA CYS A 126 6.46 -24.70 7.23
C CYS A 126 6.96 -24.66 5.78
N ARG A 127 6.78 -25.76 5.02
CA ARG A 127 7.18 -25.81 3.60
C ARG A 127 6.41 -24.83 2.74
N GLU A 128 5.10 -24.65 3.00
CA GLU A 128 4.29 -23.66 2.28
C GLU A 128 4.77 -22.22 2.58
N LEU A 129 5.11 -21.93 3.84
CA LEU A 129 5.66 -20.62 4.23
C LEU A 129 7.04 -20.37 3.62
N GLU A 130 7.94 -21.35 3.65
CA GLU A 130 9.26 -21.27 2.99
C GLU A 130 9.10 -20.99 1.48
N SER A 131 8.18 -21.70 0.82
CA SER A 131 7.92 -21.48 -0.61
C SER A 131 7.37 -20.09 -0.90
N ARG A 132 6.53 -19.52 -0.03
CA ARG A 132 6.03 -18.14 -0.18
C ARG A 132 7.14 -17.11 -0.01
N ILE A 133 8.00 -17.29 1.01
CA ILE A 133 9.17 -16.43 1.25
C ILE A 133 10.09 -16.45 0.03
N ASP A 134 10.36 -17.61 -0.57
CA ASP A 134 11.17 -17.72 -1.78
C ASP A 134 10.54 -17.02 -3.00
N GLN A 135 9.22 -17.07 -3.13
CA GLN A 135 8.51 -16.38 -4.21
C GLN A 135 8.52 -14.86 -4.02
N GLU A 136 8.33 -14.39 -2.80
CA GLU A 136 8.38 -12.96 -2.46
C GLU A 136 9.79 -12.41 -2.59
N GLY A 137 10.81 -13.12 -2.11
CA GLY A 137 12.22 -12.73 -2.25
C GLY A 137 12.68 -12.64 -3.70
N LYS A 138 12.16 -13.47 -4.60
CA LYS A 138 12.42 -13.37 -6.05
C LYS A 138 11.80 -12.11 -6.68
N LYS A 139 10.70 -11.60 -6.13
CA LYS A 139 10.07 -10.36 -6.61
C LYS A 139 10.81 -9.10 -6.13
N SER A 140 11.58 -9.19 -5.05
CA SER A 140 12.36 -8.07 -4.51
C SER A 140 13.76 -7.89 -5.13
N ASN A 141 14.12 -8.66 -6.16
CA ASN A 141 15.41 -8.56 -6.88
C ASN A 141 15.29 -7.95 -8.30
N ILE A 142 14.29 -7.11 -8.51
CA ILE A 142 14.20 -6.15 -9.63
C ILE A 142 14.14 -4.76 -8.99
#